data_AF-A0A482VTW8-F1
#
_entry.id   AF-A0A482VTW8-F1
#
_cell.length_a   1.000
_cell.length_b   1.000
_cell.length_c   1.000
_cell.angle_alpha   90.00
_cell.angle_beta   90.00
_cell.angle_gamma   90.00
#
_symmetry.space_group_name_H-M   'P 1'
#
loop_
_entity.id
_entity.type
_entity.pdbx_description
1 polymer ?
#
loop_
_entity_poly.entity_id
_entity_poly.type
_entity_poly.pdbx_seq_one_letter_code
_entity_poly.pdbx_strand_id
1 'polypeptide(L)'
;MTQYNNVVMHIGVRCKKLNEKLSDLSSSLTAYKRMKKILARNIVVHNIDPKFFSKNYERLYDLTALVNDVFGVQICFGLIMASSCSSTVQNMKQATITGFELLLHLPLGSSNQEAINIEEDLILLETIVTNKLDNFSAAGFFAVDFPTIFA
;
A
#
# COMPACT_ATOMS: atom_id res chain seq x y z
N MET A 1 -51.13 -9.86 -52.13
CA MET A 1 -49.86 -10.45 -52.62
C MET A 1 -48.75 -9.40 -52.84
N THR A 2 -49.09 -8.16 -53.20
CA THR A 2 -48.14 -7.07 -53.51
C THR A 2 -47.38 -6.48 -52.30
N GLN A 3 -47.98 -6.43 -51.11
CA GLN A 3 -47.29 -5.91 -49.90
C GLN A 3 -46.15 -6.81 -49.43
N TYR A 4 -46.27 -8.13 -49.55
CA TYR A 4 -45.24 -9.08 -49.12
C TYR A 4 -43.96 -8.95 -49.95
N ASN A 5 -44.10 -8.78 -51.27
CA ASN A 5 -42.96 -8.62 -52.17
C ASN A 5 -42.16 -7.34 -51.91
N ASN A 6 -42.83 -6.24 -51.52
CA ASN A 6 -42.15 -4.99 -51.16
C ASN A 6 -41.32 -5.12 -49.88
N VAL A 7 -41.81 -5.86 -48.88
CA VAL A 7 -41.08 -6.11 -47.63
C VAL A 7 -39.83 -6.96 -47.89
N VAL A 8 -39.96 -8.04 -48.69
CA VAL A 8 -38.83 -8.91 -49.03
C VAL A 8 -37.76 -8.17 -49.81
N MET A 9 -38.14 -7.34 -50.79
CA MET A 9 -37.17 -6.51 -51.54
C MET A 9 -36.42 -5.55 -50.62
N HIS A 10 -37.13 -4.87 -49.73
CA HIS A 10 -36.54 -3.89 -48.83
C HIS A 10 -35.59 -4.54 -47.80
N ILE A 11 -35.91 -5.74 -47.32
CA ILE A 11 -35.00 -6.53 -46.47
C ILE A 11 -33.75 -6.94 -47.27
N GLY A 12 -33.91 -7.39 -48.52
CA GLY A 12 -32.78 -7.76 -49.38
C GLY A 12 -31.80 -6.61 -49.63
N VAL A 13 -32.31 -5.41 -49.91
CA VAL A 13 -31.48 -4.21 -50.10
C VAL A 13 -30.73 -3.84 -48.81
N ARG A 14 -31.39 -3.94 -47.64
CA ARG A 14 -30.75 -3.68 -46.34
C ARG A 14 -29.66 -4.70 -46.02
N CYS A 15 -29.90 -5.99 -46.28
CA CYS A 15 -28.90 -7.05 -46.09
C CYS A 15 -27.68 -6.84 -46.98
N LYS A 16 -27.87 -6.47 -48.26
CA LYS A 16 -26.76 -6.18 -49.17
C LYS A 16 -25.91 -5.01 -48.66
N LYS A 17 -26.55 -3.91 -48.25
CA LYS A 17 -25.87 -2.73 -47.70
C LYS A 17 -25.14 -3.02 -46.39
N LEU A 18 -25.68 -3.91 -45.55
CA LEU A 18 -25.02 -4.36 -44.32
C LEU A 18 -23.76 -5.18 -44.63
N ASN A 19 -23.84 -6.07 -45.62
CA ASN A 19 -22.72 -6.92 -46.02
C ASN A 19 -21.56 -6.11 -46.62
N GLU A 20 -21.86 -5.11 -47.43
CA GLU A 20 -20.85 -4.16 -47.96
C GLU A 20 -20.12 -3.45 -46.81
N LYS A 21 -20.86 -2.90 -45.83
CA LYS A 21 -20.25 -2.27 -44.64
C LYS A 21 -19.41 -3.23 -43.81
N LEU A 22 -19.83 -4.49 -43.68
CA LEU A 22 -19.09 -5.52 -42.94
C LEU A 22 -17.77 -5.86 -43.64
N SER A 23 -17.78 -5.92 -44.97
CA SER A 23 -16.60 -6.13 -45.80
C SER A 23 -15.60 -4.97 -45.66
N ASP A 24 -16.09 -3.72 -45.69
CA ASP A 24 -15.25 -2.53 -45.50
C ASP A 24 -14.64 -2.47 -44.09
N LEU A 25 -15.39 -2.87 -43.07
CA LEU A 25 -14.87 -2.93 -41.70
C LEU A 25 -13.77 -3.99 -41.57
N SER A 26 -13.95 -5.15 -42.21
CA SER A 26 -12.98 -6.25 -42.21
C SER A 26 -11.66 -5.85 -42.89
N SER A 27 -11.74 -5.16 -44.03
CA SER A 27 -10.55 -4.67 -44.75
C SER A 27 -9.79 -3.63 -43.94
N SER A 28 -10.50 -2.68 -43.32
CA SER A 28 -9.93 -1.66 -42.42
C SER A 28 -9.23 -2.27 -41.20
N LEU A 29 -9.86 -3.27 -40.56
CA LEU A 29 -9.26 -3.97 -39.43
C LEU A 29 -7.98 -4.72 -39.82
N THR A 30 -7.96 -5.29 -41.02
CA THR A 30 -6.78 -5.99 -41.54
C THR A 30 -5.64 -5.01 -41.84
N ALA A 31 -5.95 -3.83 -42.40
CA ALA A 31 -4.99 -2.76 -42.62
C ALA A 31 -4.40 -2.24 -41.29
N TYR A 32 -5.25 -2.03 -40.28
CA TYR A 32 -4.82 -1.62 -38.95
C TYR A 32 -3.87 -2.64 -38.29
N LYS A 33 -4.19 -3.94 -38.38
CA LYS A 33 -3.31 -5.01 -37.87
C LYS A 33 -1.94 -5.02 -38.57
N ARG A 34 -1.89 -4.79 -39.88
CA ARG A 34 -0.63 -4.67 -40.63
C ARG A 34 0.18 -3.45 -40.18
N MET A 35 -0.47 -2.31 -40.02
CA MET A 35 0.19 -1.07 -39.57
C MET A 35 0.80 -1.22 -38.17
N LYS A 36 0.06 -1.83 -37.23
CA LYS A 36 0.55 -2.12 -35.87
C LYS A 36 1.77 -3.05 -35.87
N LYS A 37 1.77 -4.06 -36.75
CA LYS A 37 2.91 -4.98 -36.91
C LYS A 37 4.16 -4.27 -37.47
N ILE A 38 3.99 -3.37 -38.43
CA ILE A 38 5.09 -2.57 -38.99
C ILE A 38 5.64 -1.61 -37.93
N LEU A 39 4.77 -0.95 -37.17
CA LEU A 39 5.17 -0.04 -36.10
C LEU A 39 5.97 -0.78 -35.01
N ALA A 40 5.48 -1.94 -34.55
CA ALA A 40 6.20 -2.76 -33.57
C ALA A 40 7.57 -3.21 -34.10
N ARG A 41 7.65 -3.58 -35.37
CA ARG A 41 8.92 -3.96 -36.00
C ARG A 41 9.89 -2.78 -36.09
N ASN A 42 9.40 -1.58 -36.43
CA ASN A 42 10.24 -0.38 -36.50
C ASN A 42 10.73 0.10 -35.11
N ILE A 43 9.91 -0.06 -34.07
CA ILE A 43 10.33 0.23 -32.68
C ILE A 43 11.42 -0.74 -32.23
N VAL A 44 11.31 -2.03 -32.60
CA VAL A 44 12.34 -3.04 -32.30
C VAL A 44 13.62 -2.85 -33.13
N VAL A 45 13.52 -2.27 -34.32
CA VAL A 45 14.68 -2.03 -35.23
C VAL A 45 15.43 -0.73 -34.91
N HIS A 46 14.87 0.18 -34.11
CA HIS A 46 15.68 1.21 -33.47
C HIS A 46 16.60 0.53 -32.44
N ASN A 47 17.77 0.09 -32.93
CA ASN A 47 18.90 -0.45 -32.20
C ASN A 47 19.18 0.37 -30.94
N ILE A 48 18.58 -0.03 -29.83
CA ILE A 48 19.11 0.34 -28.54
C ILE A 48 20.25 -0.64 -28.29
N ASP A 49 21.48 -0.11 -28.30
CA ASP A 49 22.67 -0.91 -28.13
C ASP A 49 22.57 -1.67 -26.80
N PRO A 50 22.50 -3.02 -26.80
CA PRO A 50 22.39 -3.80 -25.57
C PRO A 50 23.58 -3.54 -24.62
N LYS A 51 24.73 -3.10 -25.16
CA LYS A 51 25.90 -2.69 -24.36
C LYS A 51 25.67 -1.40 -23.58
N PHE A 52 24.82 -0.51 -24.10
CA PHE A 52 24.43 0.70 -23.37
C PHE A 52 23.55 0.34 -22.16
N PHE A 53 22.62 -0.60 -22.32
CA PHE A 53 21.80 -1.06 -21.20
C PHE A 53 22.60 -1.80 -20.13
N SER A 54 23.45 -2.75 -20.53
CA SER A 54 24.22 -3.54 -19.56
C SER A 54 25.11 -2.65 -18.68
N LYS A 55 25.80 -1.69 -19.28
CA LYS A 55 26.70 -0.78 -18.56
C LYS A 55 25.97 0.17 -17.60
N ASN A 56 24.76 0.63 -17.97
CA ASN A 56 23.96 1.47 -17.08
C ASN A 56 23.30 0.66 -15.97
N TYR A 57 22.94 -0.59 -16.23
CA TYR A 57 22.39 -1.49 -15.23
C TYR A 57 23.41 -1.86 -14.15
N GLU A 58 24.65 -2.16 -14.54
CA GLU A 58 25.77 -2.38 -13.60
C GLU A 58 25.99 -1.17 -12.68
N ARG A 59 26.02 0.04 -13.25
CA ARG A 59 26.15 1.29 -12.46
C ARG A 59 25.00 1.51 -11.48
N LEU A 60 23.77 1.19 -11.88
CA LEU A 60 22.59 1.31 -11.03
C LEU A 60 22.67 0.32 -9.86
N TYR A 61 23.12 -0.90 -10.15
CA TYR A 61 23.34 -1.94 -9.15
C TYR A 61 24.40 -1.51 -8.13
N ASP A 62 25.56 -1.04 -8.60
CA ASP A 62 26.65 -0.56 -7.73
C ASP A 62 26.20 0.61 -6.85
N LEU A 63 25.43 1.55 -7.42
CA LEU A 63 24.88 2.67 -6.65
C LEU A 63 23.90 2.20 -5.58
N THR A 64 23.04 1.23 -5.91
CA THR A 64 22.08 0.66 -4.97
C THR A 64 22.78 -0.12 -3.86
N ALA A 65 23.83 -0.87 -4.18
CA ALA A 65 24.67 -1.55 -3.22
C ALA A 65 25.36 -0.55 -2.26
N LEU A 66 25.92 0.54 -2.79
CA LEU A 66 26.54 1.59 -1.97
C LEU A 66 25.53 2.29 -1.05
N VAL A 67 24.34 2.61 -1.56
CA VAL A 67 23.26 3.18 -0.75
C VAL A 67 22.83 2.21 0.34
N ASN A 68 22.72 0.91 0.04
CA ASN A 68 22.39 -0.10 1.03
C ASN A 68 23.49 -0.28 2.08
N ASP A 69 24.78 -0.20 1.71
CA ASP A 69 25.88 -0.26 2.67
C ASP A 69 25.90 0.95 3.61
N VAL A 70 25.63 2.15 3.08
CA VAL A 70 25.65 3.40 3.86
C VAL A 70 24.41 3.55 4.74
N PHE A 71 23.22 3.28 4.18
CA PHE A 71 21.95 3.55 4.86
C PHE A 71 21.32 2.29 5.48
N GLY A 72 21.69 1.09 5.03
CA GLY A 72 21.15 -0.16 5.57
C GLY A 72 21.45 -0.32 7.06
N VAL A 73 22.66 0.05 7.50
CA VAL A 73 23.02 0.05 8.92
C VAL A 73 22.16 1.04 9.70
N GLN A 74 21.92 2.25 9.18
CA GLN A 74 21.11 3.27 9.84
C GLN A 74 19.64 2.85 9.95
N ILE A 75 19.09 2.24 8.90
CA ILE A 75 17.73 1.69 8.90
C ILE A 75 17.62 0.56 9.92
N CYS A 76 18.59 -0.36 9.96
CA CYS A 76 18.63 -1.44 10.95
C CYS A 76 18.66 -0.91 12.39
N PHE A 77 19.47 0.12 12.69
CA PHE A 77 19.48 0.76 14.00
C PHE A 77 18.14 1.42 14.33
N GLY A 78 17.52 2.10 13.37
CA GLY A 78 16.19 2.69 13.52
C GLY A 78 15.12 1.64 13.85
N LEU A 79 15.14 0.50 13.15
CA LEU A 79 14.23 -0.62 13.38
C LEU A 79 14.42 -1.27 14.75
N ILE A 80 15.67 -1.48 15.18
CA ILE A 80 15.97 -2.02 16.51
C ILE A 80 15.44 -1.08 17.59
N MET A 81 15.70 0.22 17.47
CA MET A 81 15.21 1.22 18.42
C MET A 81 13.67 1.28 18.45
N ALA A 82 13.02 1.25 17.29
CA ALA A 82 11.56 1.22 17.21
C ALA A 82 10.97 -0.06 17.82
N SER A 83 11.60 -1.21 17.59
CA SER A 83 11.20 -2.49 18.18
C SER A 83 11.33 -2.47 19.71
N SER A 84 12.47 -2.03 20.25
CA SER A 84 12.68 -1.93 21.70
C SER A 84 11.69 -0.95 22.35
N CYS A 85 11.39 0.14 21.66
CA CYS A 85 10.40 1.11 22.10
C CYS A 85 9.00 0.48 22.17
N SER A 86 8.55 -0.20 21.11
CA SER A 86 7.26 -0.87 21.08
C SER A 86 7.11 -1.93 22.17
N SER A 87 8.15 -2.73 22.42
CA SER A 87 8.15 -3.69 23.54
C SER A 87 8.03 -3.00 24.89
N THR A 88 8.66 -1.84 25.07
CA THR A 88 8.55 -1.04 26.30
C THR A 88 7.13 -0.51 26.50
N VAL A 89 6.48 -0.03 25.43
CA VAL A 89 5.09 0.42 25.46
C VAL A 89 4.14 -0.71 25.82
N GLN A 90 4.32 -1.89 25.20
CA GLN A 90 3.50 -3.05 25.49
C GLN A 90 3.67 -3.50 26.95
N ASN A 91 4.90 -3.56 27.44
CA ASN A 91 5.18 -3.91 28.84
C ASN A 91 4.55 -2.90 29.81
N MET A 92 4.58 -1.61 29.47
CA MET A 92 3.95 -0.56 30.28
C MET A 92 2.43 -0.69 30.28
N LYS A 93 1.80 -0.94 29.11
CA LYS A 93 0.36 -1.22 29.00
C LYS A 93 -0.03 -2.44 29.83
N GLN A 94 0.77 -3.51 29.79
CA GLN A 94 0.52 -4.72 30.57
C GLN A 94 0.67 -4.48 32.08
N ALA A 95 1.71 -3.77 32.50
CA ALA A 95 1.90 -3.40 33.91
C ALA A 95 0.73 -2.56 34.43
N THR A 96 0.19 -1.66 33.62
CA THR A 96 -0.99 -0.86 33.95
C THR A 96 -2.25 -1.72 34.09
N ILE A 97 -2.51 -2.66 33.18
CA ILE A 97 -3.63 -3.60 33.29
C ILE A 97 -3.52 -4.43 34.58
N THR A 98 -2.35 -4.97 34.88
CA THR A 98 -2.09 -5.71 36.12
C THR A 98 -2.26 -4.81 37.35
N GLY A 99 -1.86 -3.54 37.26
CA GLY A 99 -2.09 -2.54 38.30
C GLY A 99 -3.58 -2.33 38.59
N PHE A 100 -4.42 -2.25 37.55
CA PHE A 100 -5.88 -2.18 37.72
C PHE A 100 -6.48 -3.46 38.28
N GLU A 101 -5.99 -4.61 37.84
CA GLU A 101 -6.47 -5.89 38.36
C GLU A 101 -6.22 -5.98 39.86
N LEU A 102 -5.04 -5.55 40.34
CA LEU A 102 -4.74 -5.43 41.76
C LEU A 102 -5.67 -4.43 42.46
N LEU A 103 -5.99 -3.31 41.82
CA LEU A 103 -6.87 -2.27 42.37
C LEU A 103 -8.31 -2.76 42.56
N LEU A 104 -8.83 -3.57 41.63
CA LEU A 104 -10.14 -4.22 41.79
C LEU A 104 -10.20 -5.23 42.94
N HIS A 105 -9.05 -5.79 43.33
CA HIS A 105 -8.94 -6.72 44.45
C HIS A 105 -8.65 -6.02 45.79
N LEU A 106 -8.39 -4.71 45.80
CA LEU A 106 -8.25 -3.98 47.04
C LEU A 106 -9.62 -3.81 47.73
N PRO A 107 -9.71 -4.02 49.05
CA PRO A 107 -10.95 -3.81 49.80
C PRO A 107 -11.24 -2.31 49.91
N LEU A 108 -12.00 -1.79 48.93
CA LEU A 108 -12.56 -0.44 48.92
C LEU A 108 -13.51 -0.28 50.11
N GLY A 109 -13.03 0.34 51.19
CA GLY A 109 -13.81 0.52 52.42
C GLY A 109 -13.00 0.67 53.70
N SER A 110 -11.67 0.53 53.68
CA SER A 110 -10.86 0.86 54.86
C SER A 110 -10.78 2.38 55.00
N SER A 111 -11.19 2.93 56.15
CA SER A 111 -11.06 4.35 56.50
C SER A 111 -9.61 4.82 56.70
N ASN A 112 -8.64 4.06 56.17
CA ASN A 112 -7.22 4.37 56.24
C ASN A 112 -6.86 5.32 55.11
N GLN A 113 -6.32 6.49 55.48
CA GLN A 113 -5.85 7.52 54.57
C GLN A 113 -4.83 6.99 53.54
N GLU A 114 -4.06 5.96 53.88
CA GLU A 114 -3.12 5.29 52.96
C GLU A 114 -3.83 4.62 51.78
N ALA A 115 -5.01 4.02 51.98
CA ALA A 115 -5.74 3.37 50.90
C ALA A 115 -6.26 4.39 49.88
N ILE A 116 -6.68 5.57 50.37
CA ILE A 116 -7.14 6.69 49.53
C ILE A 116 -5.99 7.28 48.72
N ASN A 117 -4.81 7.46 49.34
CA ASN A 117 -3.63 7.97 48.62
C ASN A 117 -3.15 7.00 47.53
N ILE A 118 -3.20 5.69 47.78
CA ILE A 118 -2.85 4.67 46.79
C ILE A 118 -3.83 4.69 45.62
N GLU A 119 -5.13 4.86 45.88
CA GLU A 119 -6.15 4.99 44.84
C GLU A 119 -5.92 6.21 43.95
N GLU A 120 -5.65 7.40 44.53
CA GLU A 120 -5.36 8.62 43.77
C GLU A 120 -4.09 8.51 42.91
N ASP A 121 -3.00 7.93 43.45
CA ASP A 121 -1.76 7.72 42.70
C ASP A 121 -1.95 6.75 41.52
N LEU A 122 -2.80 5.74 41.68
CA LEU A 122 -3.14 4.79 40.62
C LEU A 122 -4.03 5.42 39.54
N ILE A 123 -4.99 6.28 39.89
CA ILE A 123 -5.79 7.05 38.92
C ILE A 123 -4.91 8.04 38.15
N LEU A 124 -3.92 8.65 38.81
CA LEU A 124 -2.94 9.50 38.15
C LEU A 124 -2.10 8.70 37.14
N LEU A 125 -1.65 7.51 37.54
CA LEU A 125 -0.88 6.61 36.68
C LEU A 125 -1.70 6.15 35.46
N GLU A 126 -2.99 5.81 35.65
CA GLU A 126 -3.94 5.57 34.57
C GLU A 126 -3.98 6.73 33.59
N THR A 127 -4.25 7.92 34.11
CA THR A 127 -4.46 9.11 33.28
C THR A 127 -3.21 9.43 32.46
N ILE A 128 -2.02 9.21 33.02
CA ILE A 128 -0.74 9.42 32.33
C ILE A 128 -0.51 8.35 31.26
N VAL A 129 -0.74 7.07 31.59
CA VAL A 129 -0.51 5.97 30.64
C VAL A 129 -1.51 6.05 29.48
N THR A 130 -2.80 6.19 29.77
CA THR A 130 -3.87 6.16 28.76
C THR A 130 -3.84 7.40 27.86
N ASN A 131 -3.43 8.58 28.36
CA ASN A 131 -3.41 9.79 27.52
C ASN A 131 -2.07 10.08 26.82
N LYS A 132 -0.93 9.52 27.28
CA LYS A 132 0.39 9.86 26.71
C LYS A 132 1.09 8.73 25.96
N LEU A 133 0.75 7.46 26.17
CA LEU A 133 1.51 6.35 25.56
C LEU A 133 1.13 6.03 24.11
N ASP A 134 0.07 6.63 23.58
CA ASP A 134 -0.48 6.17 22.30
C ASP A 134 0.31 6.62 21.07
N ASN A 135 1.25 7.56 21.19
CA ASN A 135 1.99 8.06 20.02
C ASN A 135 3.47 8.28 20.32
N PHE A 136 4.31 7.33 19.93
CA PHE A 136 5.75 7.61 19.80
C PHE A 136 5.99 8.44 18.56
N SER A 137 6.33 9.71 18.74
CA SER A 137 6.68 10.57 17.63
C SER A 137 8.19 10.53 17.37
N ALA A 138 8.60 10.12 16.16
CA ALA A 138 9.98 10.33 15.73
C ALA A 138 10.18 11.83 15.48
N ALA A 139 10.94 12.48 16.38
CA ALA A 139 11.31 13.89 16.31
C ALA A 139 10.14 14.89 16.20
N GLY A 140 8.92 14.51 16.60
CA GLY A 140 7.74 15.40 16.52
C GLY A 140 7.07 15.43 15.14
N PHE A 141 7.57 14.70 14.15
CA PHE A 141 7.09 14.79 12.76
C PHE A 141 6.05 13.72 12.41
N PHE A 142 6.25 12.47 12.85
CA PHE A 142 5.31 11.37 12.55
C PHE A 142 5.20 10.43 13.74
N ALA A 143 3.98 9.98 14.02
CA ALA A 143 3.75 8.86 14.94
C ALA A 143 4.31 7.60 14.28
N VAL A 144 5.27 6.96 14.95
CA VAL A 144 5.85 5.69 14.53
C VAL A 144 4.94 4.60 15.05
N ASP A 145 3.94 4.27 14.24
CA ASP A 145 3.09 3.13 14.49
C ASP A 145 3.71 1.91 13.80
N PHE A 146 3.65 0.73 14.45
CA PHE A 146 4.19 -0.53 13.91
C PHE A 146 3.71 -0.82 12.46
N PRO A 147 2.45 -0.53 12.07
CA PRO A 147 2.00 -0.62 10.69
C PRO A 147 2.76 0.29 9.71
N THR A 148 3.24 1.45 10.15
CA THR A 148 3.97 2.40 9.31
C THR A 148 5.39 1.92 8.99
N ILE A 149 5.95 1.03 9.81
CA ILE A 149 7.28 0.43 9.61
C ILE A 149 7.22 -0.78 8.64
N PHE A 150 6.11 -1.53 8.64
CA PHE A 150 6.00 -2.82 7.94
C PHE A 150 4.95 -2.84 6.80
N ALA A 151 4.48 -1.68 6.33
CA ALA A 151 3.58 -1.55 5.17
C ALA A 151 4.33 -1.34 3.85
#